data_AF-A0A1F6DGG8-F1
#
_entry.id   AF-A0A1F6DGG8-F1
#
_cell.length_a   1.000
_cell.length_b   1.000
_cell.length_c   1.000
_cell.angle_alpha   90.00
_cell.angle_beta   90.00
_cell.angle_gamma   90.00
#
_symmetry.space_group_name_H-M   'P 1'
#
loop_
_entity.id
_entity.type
_entity.pdbx_description
1 polymer ?
#
loop_
_entity_poly.entity_id
_entity_poly.type
_entity_poly.pdbx_seq_one_letter_code
_entity_poly.pdbx_strand_id
1 'polypeptide(L)'
;MQKNQTIGIALIILLIGVGYFFTIGKIQYSNKSQNVVATSSSAATTTMDIDGSTVSVSGTGEYTVKEIPITNNALKAPDFNAPLVFSSSTNFTEEQKSALRAKAAGLRAQLAKDPLNYTAWLALGSTHKTAGDYAQAEKIWRYVSSQWPTDATVLGNLGDLYMNFIKDYPKADASYLGAIRNNPRQTNAYRSLFSLYSGVYTTHAYAAEDILKKGIKNNPEALDLYVLLARHYRDLGRTAEAKAEYDMAIVIAKGQTNAGAADILADITDEQADIK
;
A
#
# COMPACT_ATOMS: atom_id res chain seq x y z
N MET A 1 -54.82 32.53 -51.79
CA MET A 1 -55.52 32.24 -50.51
C MET A 1 -54.68 31.19 -49.79
N GLN A 2 -53.91 31.57 -48.76
CA GLN A 2 -54.28 31.46 -47.32
C GLN A 2 -54.84 30.06 -46.99
N LYS A 3 -54.37 29.31 -46.00
CA LYS A 3 -53.57 29.59 -44.79
C LYS A 3 -53.29 28.23 -44.11
N ASN A 4 -52.18 28.16 -43.38
CA ASN A 4 -52.05 27.46 -42.08
C ASN A 4 -52.10 25.92 -42.02
N GLN A 5 -51.40 25.21 -41.12
CA GLN A 5 -50.25 25.45 -40.25
C GLN A 5 -50.11 24.14 -39.43
N THR A 6 -48.87 23.72 -39.15
CA THR A 6 -48.43 22.99 -37.94
C THR A 6 -49.04 21.62 -37.58
N ILE A 7 -48.17 20.59 -37.52
CA ILE A 7 -47.89 19.67 -36.38
C ILE A 7 -47.37 18.34 -36.95
N GLY A 8 -46.12 17.99 -36.64
CA GLY A 8 -45.50 16.73 -37.07
C GLY A 8 -43.97 16.69 -37.07
N ILE A 9 -43.28 17.69 -36.50
CA ILE A 9 -41.82 17.58 -36.22
C ILE A 9 -41.66 16.93 -34.85
N ALA A 10 -41.97 15.64 -34.77
CA ALA A 10 -41.71 14.78 -33.61
C ALA A 10 -41.90 13.31 -34.02
N LEU A 11 -41.02 12.76 -34.87
CA LEU A 11 -40.86 11.29 -35.07
C LEU A 11 -39.73 10.89 -36.05
N ILE A 12 -38.58 11.61 -36.10
CA ILE A 12 -37.43 11.21 -36.95
C ILE A 12 -36.09 11.24 -36.17
N ILE A 13 -36.10 11.10 -34.84
CA ILE A 13 -34.85 10.92 -34.04
C ILE A 13 -34.95 9.74 -33.04
N LEU A 14 -35.72 8.69 -33.35
CA LEU A 14 -35.79 7.50 -32.46
C LEU A 14 -35.73 6.14 -33.15
N LEU A 15 -35.04 6.00 -34.29
CA LEU A 15 -34.85 4.68 -34.93
C LEU A 15 -33.46 4.49 -35.55
N ILE A 16 -32.40 4.93 -34.85
CA ILE A 16 -31.01 4.51 -35.14
C ILE A 16 -30.40 3.73 -33.96
N GLY A 17 -31.15 3.49 -32.88
CA GLY A 17 -30.62 2.94 -31.63
C GLY A 17 -30.80 1.44 -31.34
N VAL A 18 -31.53 0.63 -32.12
CA VAL A 18 -31.96 -0.71 -31.64
C VAL A 18 -31.86 -1.86 -32.67
N GLY A 19 -31.20 -1.67 -33.81
CA GLY A 19 -31.12 -2.70 -34.86
C GLY A 19 -29.91 -3.65 -34.82
N TYR A 20 -28.87 -3.36 -34.02
CA TYR A 20 -27.57 -4.04 -34.10
C TYR A 20 -27.33 -5.10 -33.01
N PHE A 21 -28.40 -5.58 -32.35
CA PHE A 21 -28.30 -6.51 -31.20
C PHE A 21 -28.74 -7.96 -31.50
N PHE A 22 -29.09 -8.32 -32.73
CA PHE A 22 -29.46 -9.71 -33.03
C PHE A 22 -28.95 -10.12 -34.41
N THR A 23 -27.73 -10.63 -34.51
CA THR A 23 -27.30 -11.61 -35.54
C THR A 23 -25.84 -12.04 -35.36
N ILE A 24 -25.47 -12.69 -34.24
CA ILE A 24 -24.40 -13.71 -34.30
C ILE A 24 -24.77 -14.86 -33.35
N GLY A 25 -25.59 -15.77 -33.86
CA GLY A 25 -25.86 -17.06 -33.26
C GLY A 25 -25.62 -18.16 -34.29
N LYS A 26 -24.59 -18.97 -34.02
CA LYS A 26 -24.28 -20.33 -34.52
C LYS A 26 -22.91 -20.46 -35.20
N ILE A 27 -21.95 -20.79 -34.33
CA ILE A 27 -20.72 -21.49 -34.61
C ILE A 27 -21.05 -22.95 -34.97
N GLN A 28 -20.54 -23.45 -36.11
CA GLN A 28 -20.25 -24.86 -36.36
C GLN A 28 -18.97 -24.93 -37.20
N TYR A 29 -18.04 -25.76 -36.73
CA TYR A 29 -16.65 -25.89 -37.15
C TYR A 29 -16.48 -26.66 -38.47
N SER A 30 -15.45 -26.30 -39.27
CA SER A 30 -14.72 -27.28 -40.09
C SER A 30 -13.28 -26.80 -40.34
N ASN A 31 -12.33 -27.66 -39.98
CA ASN A 31 -10.89 -27.44 -39.95
C ASN A 31 -10.26 -27.42 -41.35
N LYS A 32 -9.44 -26.39 -41.63
CA LYS A 32 -8.21 -26.55 -42.40
C LYS A 32 -7.18 -25.52 -41.94
N SER A 33 -6.41 -25.88 -40.91
CA SER A 33 -5.28 -25.09 -40.42
C SER A 33 -4.18 -25.03 -41.49
N GLN A 34 -4.05 -23.86 -42.12
CA GLN A 34 -2.83 -23.46 -42.79
C GLN A 34 -1.94 -22.80 -41.73
N ASN A 35 -0.77 -23.39 -41.48
CA ASN A 35 0.24 -22.80 -40.62
C ASN A 35 0.68 -21.44 -41.20
N VAL A 36 0.46 -20.35 -40.48
CA VAL A 36 1.14 -19.07 -40.70
C VAL A 36 1.85 -18.71 -39.42
N VAL A 37 3.18 -18.77 -39.47
CA VAL A 37 4.09 -18.46 -38.37
C VAL A 37 4.32 -16.95 -38.31
N ALA A 38 4.14 -16.43 -37.09
CA ALA A 38 4.68 -15.23 -36.44
C ALA A 38 4.45 -13.82 -37.04
N THR A 39 3.93 -12.92 -36.20
CA THR A 39 4.44 -11.55 -36.13
C THR A 39 4.44 -11.08 -34.67
N SER A 40 5.62 -10.61 -34.26
CA SER A 40 6.03 -10.14 -32.94
C SER A 40 5.03 -9.20 -32.24
N SER A 41 4.70 -9.48 -30.98
CA SER A 41 4.30 -8.42 -30.05
C SER A 41 5.48 -7.46 -29.93
N SER A 42 5.34 -6.20 -30.34
CA SER A 42 6.39 -5.20 -30.16
C SER A 42 6.60 -4.94 -28.67
N ALA A 43 7.56 -5.65 -28.08
CA ALA A 43 8.10 -5.28 -26.78
C ALA A 43 8.90 -4.00 -26.98
N ALA A 44 8.46 -2.90 -26.39
CA ALA A 44 9.33 -1.75 -26.23
C ALA A 44 10.29 -2.06 -25.09
N THR A 45 11.56 -1.76 -25.28
CA THR A 45 12.58 -1.85 -24.24
C THR A 45 13.31 -0.52 -24.24
N THR A 46 13.26 0.19 -23.11
CA THR A 46 14.10 1.38 -22.89
C THR A 46 15.24 0.95 -21.99
N THR A 47 16.46 1.13 -22.48
CA THR A 47 17.70 0.86 -21.75
C THR A 47 18.36 2.18 -21.42
N MET A 48 18.77 2.36 -20.17
CA MET A 48 19.49 3.53 -19.70
C MET A 48 20.71 3.08 -18.89
N ASP A 49 21.86 3.66 -19.18
CA ASP A 49 23.05 3.48 -18.36
C ASP A 49 23.10 4.56 -17.28
N ILE A 50 23.09 4.12 -16.02
CA ILE A 50 23.20 4.99 -14.84
C ILE A 50 24.49 4.58 -14.12
N ASP A 51 25.52 5.43 -14.18
CA ASP A 51 26.80 5.24 -13.47
C ASP A 51 27.40 3.83 -13.66
N GLY A 52 27.42 3.36 -14.92
CA GLY A 52 27.94 2.05 -15.29
C GLY A 52 27.01 0.86 -15.03
N SER A 53 25.79 1.11 -14.53
CA SER A 53 24.74 0.10 -14.36
C SER A 53 23.64 0.27 -15.40
N THR A 54 23.40 -0.78 -16.18
CA THR A 54 22.37 -0.80 -17.21
C THR A 54 21.01 -1.17 -16.60
N VAL A 55 20.05 -0.23 -16.65
CA VAL A 55 18.66 -0.47 -16.22
C VAL A 55 17.79 -0.61 -17.47
N SER A 56 17.06 -1.72 -17.58
CA SER A 56 16.14 -1.99 -18.68
C SER A 56 14.72 -2.12 -18.18
N VAL A 57 13.80 -1.36 -18.79
CA VAL A 57 12.37 -1.44 -18.51
C VAL A 57 11.64 -1.87 -19.78
N SER A 58 10.89 -2.96 -19.69
CA SER A 58 10.10 -3.52 -20.78
C SER A 58 8.63 -3.61 -20.41
N GLY A 59 7.76 -3.20 -21.32
CA GLY A 59 6.31 -3.29 -21.17
C GLY A 59 5.64 -3.60 -22.51
N THR A 60 4.36 -3.94 -22.45
CA THR A 60 3.49 -4.09 -23.63
C THR A 60 2.53 -2.90 -23.68
N GLY A 61 2.39 -2.25 -24.84
CA GLY A 61 1.58 -1.05 -25.03
C GLY A 61 2.38 0.26 -25.17
N GLU A 62 1.70 1.37 -25.45
CA GLU A 62 2.32 2.70 -25.52
C GLU A 62 2.53 3.27 -24.10
N TYR A 63 3.78 3.50 -23.73
CA TYR A 63 4.14 4.19 -22.48
C TYR A 63 5.25 5.21 -22.73
N THR A 64 5.23 6.31 -21.97
CA THR A 64 6.28 7.33 -21.99
C THR A 64 7.10 7.23 -20.72
N VAL A 65 8.37 6.82 -20.84
CA VAL A 65 9.34 6.93 -19.74
C VAL A 65 9.74 8.39 -19.64
N LYS A 66 9.45 9.03 -18.51
CA LYS A 66 9.97 10.37 -18.20
C LYS A 66 11.13 10.22 -17.22
N GLU A 67 12.26 10.81 -17.56
CA GLU A 67 13.31 11.06 -16.57
C GLU A 67 12.73 11.97 -15.49
N ILE A 68 12.68 11.45 -14.26
CA ILE A 68 12.53 12.30 -13.09
C ILE A 68 13.97 12.61 -12.68
N PRO A 69 14.44 13.87 -12.84
CA PRO A 69 15.79 14.20 -12.40
C PRO A 69 15.93 13.81 -10.94
N ILE A 70 16.99 13.06 -10.63
CA ILE A 70 17.42 12.89 -9.24
C ILE A 70 18.00 14.24 -8.83
N THR A 71 17.15 15.22 -8.55
CA THR A 71 17.60 16.37 -7.79
C THR A 71 18.04 15.81 -6.46
N ASN A 72 19.35 15.70 -6.25
CA ASN A 72 19.94 15.50 -4.95
C ASN A 72 19.73 16.77 -4.13
N ASN A 73 18.47 17.17 -3.98
CA ASN A 73 17.99 18.11 -2.98
C ASN A 73 18.04 17.33 -1.67
N ALA A 74 19.26 17.08 -1.18
CA ALA A 74 19.46 16.56 0.16
C ALA A 74 18.63 17.47 1.08
N LEU A 75 17.56 16.90 1.65
CA LEU A 75 16.67 17.63 2.53
C LEU A 75 17.56 18.21 3.63
N LYS A 76 17.54 19.54 3.78
CA LYS A 76 18.26 20.19 4.87
C LYS A 76 17.81 19.56 6.18
N ALA A 77 18.76 19.17 7.02
CA ALA A 77 18.49 18.61 8.33
C ALA A 77 17.51 19.52 9.09
N PRO A 78 16.39 18.99 9.62
CA PRO A 78 15.50 19.72 10.50
C PRO A 78 16.24 20.21 11.73
N ASP A 79 15.76 21.28 12.36
CA ASP A 79 16.27 21.66 13.68
C ASP A 79 15.90 20.60 14.71
N PHE A 80 16.88 19.79 15.14
CA PHE A 80 16.67 18.78 16.17
C PHE A 80 16.40 19.40 17.56
N ASN A 81 16.73 20.68 17.77
CA ASN A 81 16.45 21.37 19.03
C ASN A 81 15.03 21.93 19.13
N ALA A 82 14.23 21.85 18.06
CA ALA A 82 12.84 22.29 18.08
C ALA A 82 12.09 21.67 19.27
N PRO A 83 11.45 22.48 20.14
CA PRO A 83 10.81 21.98 21.36
C PRO A 83 9.65 21.03 21.04
N LEU A 84 9.32 20.14 21.98
CA LEU A 84 8.14 19.29 21.83
C LEU A 84 6.87 20.13 21.99
N VAL A 85 6.01 20.08 20.98
CA VAL A 85 4.63 20.56 21.07
C VAL A 85 3.73 19.40 21.48
N PHE A 86 2.93 19.59 22.52
CA PHE A 86 2.00 18.56 22.97
C PHE A 86 0.61 18.85 22.41
N SER A 87 0.08 17.95 21.58
CA SER A 87 -1.30 18.04 21.14
C SER A 87 -2.24 17.88 22.34
N SER A 88 -3.34 18.66 22.34
CA SER A 88 -4.40 18.50 23.34
C SER A 88 -5.03 17.11 23.32
N SER A 89 -4.94 16.39 22.18
CA SER A 89 -5.49 15.04 22.03
C SER A 89 -4.71 13.95 22.77
N THR A 90 -3.51 14.21 23.28
CA THR A 90 -2.69 13.17 23.95
C THR A 90 -3.05 12.95 25.41
N ASN A 91 -3.76 13.89 26.05
CA ASN A 91 -4.15 13.83 27.47
C ASN A 91 -3.01 13.47 28.44
N PHE A 92 -1.76 13.83 28.12
CA PHE A 92 -0.64 13.50 28.99
C PHE A 92 -0.63 14.31 30.28
N THR A 93 -0.24 13.65 31.37
CA THR A 93 0.10 14.30 32.64
C THR A 93 1.39 15.12 32.48
N GLU A 94 1.62 16.08 33.37
CA GLU A 94 2.87 16.85 33.34
C GLU A 94 4.11 15.98 33.57
N GLU A 95 3.99 14.89 34.33
CA GLU A 95 5.04 13.89 34.51
C GLU A 95 5.37 13.18 33.18
N GLN A 96 4.36 12.73 32.45
CA GLN A 96 4.55 12.11 31.12
C GLN A 96 5.15 13.09 30.11
N LYS A 97 4.70 14.36 30.11
CA LYS A 97 5.29 15.41 29.27
C LYS A 97 6.74 15.67 29.66
N SER A 98 7.06 15.71 30.96
CA SER A 98 8.43 15.87 31.46
C SER A 98 9.33 14.72 31.00
N ALA A 99 8.87 13.47 31.11
CA ALA A 99 9.60 12.30 30.64
C ALA A 99 9.88 12.35 29.12
N LEU A 100 8.91 12.77 28.31
CA LEU A 100 9.10 12.95 26.87
C LEU A 100 10.09 14.07 26.54
N ARG A 101 10.05 15.20 27.27
CA ARG A 101 11.03 16.28 27.12
C ARG A 101 12.44 15.83 27.50
N ALA A 102 12.59 15.08 28.59
CA ALA A 102 13.87 14.52 29.02
C ALA A 102 14.43 13.54 27.97
N LYS A 103 13.56 12.66 27.42
CA LYS A 103 13.92 11.77 26.31
C LYS A 103 14.39 12.56 25.08
N ALA A 104 13.64 13.58 24.66
CA ALA A 104 14.03 14.43 23.54
C ALA A 104 15.37 15.15 23.79
N ALA A 105 15.61 15.65 25.01
CA ALA A 105 16.88 16.27 25.37
C ALA A 105 18.06 15.29 25.24
N GLY A 106 17.91 14.04 25.69
CA GLY A 106 18.92 13.00 25.52
C GLY A 106 19.21 12.66 24.05
N LEU A 107 18.18 12.62 23.20
CA LEU A 107 18.33 12.40 21.77
C LEU A 107 19.01 13.58 21.07
N ARG A 108 18.67 14.82 21.45
CA ARG A 108 19.34 16.04 20.95
C ARG A 108 20.81 16.06 21.31
N ALA A 109 21.17 15.66 22.53
CA ALA A 109 22.57 15.57 22.94
C ALA A 109 23.35 14.52 22.13
N GLN A 110 22.70 13.43 21.71
CA GLN A 110 23.31 12.46 20.78
C GLN A 110 23.51 13.07 19.40
N LEU A 111 22.49 13.76 18.86
CA LEU A 111 22.55 14.42 17.55
C LEU A 111 23.53 15.59 17.49
N ALA A 112 23.76 16.27 18.61
CA ALA A 112 24.79 17.31 18.72
C ALA A 112 26.20 16.73 18.63
N LYS A 113 26.41 15.48 19.07
CA LYS A 113 27.70 14.77 18.96
C LYS A 113 27.85 14.10 17.59
N ASP A 114 26.76 13.53 17.08
CA ASP A 114 26.71 12.84 15.79
C ASP A 114 25.41 13.22 15.05
N PRO A 115 25.47 14.22 14.15
CA PRO A 115 24.31 14.68 13.38
C PRO A 115 23.77 13.64 12.38
N LEU A 116 24.47 12.53 12.15
CA LEU A 116 24.02 11.43 11.28
C LEU A 116 23.62 10.19 12.08
N ASN A 117 23.43 10.30 13.39
CA ASN A 117 22.95 9.20 14.20
C ASN A 117 21.52 8.81 13.83
N TYR A 118 21.38 7.77 13.01
CA TYR A 118 20.11 7.22 12.52
C TYR A 118 19.13 6.94 13.67
N THR A 119 19.57 6.19 14.68
CA THR A 119 18.73 5.76 15.79
C THR A 119 18.20 6.95 16.58
N ALA A 120 19.03 7.97 16.78
CA ALA A 120 18.63 9.19 17.48
C ALA A 120 17.60 9.99 16.67
N TRP A 121 17.78 10.13 15.36
CA TRP A 121 16.80 10.79 14.49
C TRP A 121 15.46 10.04 14.43
N LEU A 122 15.49 8.72 14.23
CA LEU A 122 14.29 7.89 14.18
C LEU A 122 13.50 7.99 15.49
N ALA A 123 14.21 7.90 16.63
CA ALA A 123 13.62 8.02 17.96
C ALA A 123 13.13 9.44 18.27
N LEU A 124 13.77 10.48 17.75
CA LEU A 124 13.33 11.87 17.92
C LEU A 124 12.02 12.10 17.16
N GLY A 125 11.92 11.65 15.90
CA GLY A 125 10.68 11.70 15.13
C GLY A 125 9.55 10.92 15.83
N SER A 126 9.85 9.74 16.38
CA SER A 126 8.90 8.97 17.17
C SER A 126 8.45 9.71 18.43
N THR A 127 9.37 10.43 19.10
CA THR A 127 9.05 11.23 20.28
C THR A 127 8.14 12.42 19.95
N HIS A 128 8.37 13.11 18.82
CA HIS A 128 7.44 14.13 18.32
C HIS A 128 6.07 13.53 17.97
N LYS A 129 6.01 12.36 17.31
CA LYS A 129 4.75 11.67 17.04
C LYS A 129 4.01 11.36 18.34
N THR A 130 4.67 10.79 19.35
CA THR A 130 4.06 10.49 20.65
C THR A 130 3.52 11.74 21.33
N ALA A 131 4.21 12.88 21.22
CA ALA A 131 3.72 14.16 21.72
C ALA A 131 2.51 14.72 20.95
N GLY A 132 2.19 14.15 19.78
CA GLY A 132 1.15 14.65 18.87
C GLY A 132 1.63 15.74 17.91
N ASP A 133 2.94 16.02 17.88
CA ASP A 133 3.57 16.95 16.95
C ASP A 133 3.88 16.25 15.62
N TYR A 134 2.81 15.94 14.90
CA TYR A 134 2.90 15.16 13.65
C TYR A 134 3.65 15.91 12.55
N ALA A 135 3.57 17.24 12.51
CA ALA A 135 4.28 18.05 11.52
C ALA A 135 5.79 17.97 11.69
N GLN A 136 6.29 18.02 12.94
CA GLN A 136 7.72 17.87 13.19
C GLN A 136 8.18 16.41 13.03
N ALA A 137 7.35 15.44 13.43
CA ALA A 137 7.62 14.03 13.17
C ALA A 137 7.77 13.74 11.66
N GLU A 138 6.88 14.29 10.83
CA GLU A 138 6.96 14.17 9.37
C GLU A 138 8.26 14.76 8.83
N LYS A 139 8.62 15.99 9.23
CA LYS A 139 9.88 16.63 8.78
C LYS A 139 11.10 15.79 9.14
N ILE A 140 11.16 15.27 10.36
CA ILE A 140 12.25 14.42 10.84
C ILE A 140 12.31 13.12 10.04
N TRP A 141 11.20 12.39 9.92
CA TRP A 141 11.22 11.11 9.22
C TRP A 141 11.39 11.24 7.71
N ARG A 142 10.94 12.32 7.09
CA ARG A 142 11.29 12.63 5.69
C ARG A 142 12.79 12.86 5.53
N TYR A 143 13.42 13.59 6.45
CA TYR A 143 14.87 13.73 6.47
C TYR A 143 15.57 12.38 6.62
N VAL A 144 15.16 11.55 7.58
CA VAL A 144 15.69 10.17 7.75
C VAL A 144 15.52 9.36 6.46
N SER A 145 14.34 9.38 5.83
CA SER A 145 14.14 8.65 4.56
C SER A 145 15.03 9.17 3.41
N SER A 146 15.45 10.44 3.46
CA SER A 146 16.37 10.99 2.45
C SER A 146 17.82 10.58 2.68
N GLN A 147 18.23 10.39 3.94
CA GLN A 147 19.58 9.97 4.30
C GLN A 147 19.74 8.44 4.22
N TRP A 148 18.67 7.69 4.48
CA TRP A 148 18.62 6.22 4.43
C TRP A 148 17.48 5.75 3.51
N PRO A 149 17.60 5.93 2.18
CA PRO A 149 16.50 5.70 1.24
C PRO A 149 16.06 4.24 1.10
N THR A 150 16.90 3.29 1.53
CA THR A 150 16.61 1.85 1.53
C THR A 150 15.99 1.37 2.84
N ASP A 151 15.76 2.26 3.81
CA ASP A 151 15.20 1.89 5.11
C ASP A 151 13.68 1.72 5.03
N ALA A 152 13.22 0.48 5.18
CA ALA A 152 11.78 0.18 5.17
C ALA A 152 11.05 0.63 6.46
N THR A 153 11.76 0.72 7.60
CA THR A 153 11.18 1.07 8.90
C THR A 153 10.70 2.51 8.93
N VAL A 154 11.53 3.46 8.47
CA VAL A 154 11.13 4.88 8.43
C VAL A 154 9.98 5.11 7.44
N LEU A 155 9.96 4.37 6.32
CA LEU A 155 8.87 4.43 5.35
C LEU A 155 7.57 3.87 5.93
N GLY A 156 7.62 2.77 6.68
CA GLY A 156 6.48 2.27 7.44
C GLY A 156 5.96 3.29 8.46
N ASN A 157 6.86 3.94 9.21
CA ASN A 157 6.51 5.00 10.17
C ASN A 157 5.84 6.21 9.50
N LEU A 158 6.33 6.64 8.33
CA LEU A 158 5.71 7.70 7.53
C LEU A 158 4.33 7.27 7.03
N GLY A 159 4.20 6.04 6.54
CA GLY A 159 2.92 5.45 6.15
C GLY A 159 1.89 5.53 7.27
N ASP A 160 2.28 5.06 8.46
CA ASP A 160 1.42 5.08 9.66
C ASP A 160 1.08 6.51 10.09
N LEU A 161 2.03 7.44 9.99
CA LEU A 161 1.81 8.85 10.29
C LEU A 161 0.74 9.45 9.37
N TYR A 162 0.88 9.20 8.07
CA TYR A 162 -0.01 9.70 7.03
C TYR A 162 -1.39 9.09 7.11
N MET A 163 -1.50 7.77 7.34
CA MET A 163 -2.78 7.08 7.43
C MET A 163 -3.54 7.43 8.72
N ASN A 164 -2.86 7.45 9.86
CA ASN A 164 -3.54 7.47 11.16
C ASN A 164 -3.73 8.86 11.74
N PHE A 165 -2.85 9.81 11.43
CA PHE A 165 -2.83 11.11 12.09
C PHE A 165 -3.02 12.28 11.11
N ILE A 166 -2.26 12.31 10.01
CA ILE A 166 -2.32 13.42 9.04
C ILE A 166 -3.48 13.25 8.06
N LYS A 167 -3.91 12.01 7.80
CA LYS A 167 -4.96 11.63 6.83
C LYS A 167 -4.61 11.98 5.37
N ASP A 168 -3.32 11.94 5.03
CA ASP A 168 -2.82 12.07 3.65
C ASP A 168 -2.61 10.68 3.03
N TYR A 169 -3.71 10.07 2.61
CA TYR A 169 -3.71 8.68 2.14
C TYR A 169 -2.82 8.41 0.91
N PRO A 170 -2.71 9.30 -0.09
CA PRO A 170 -1.76 9.12 -1.19
C PRO A 170 -0.30 9.03 -0.72
N LYS A 171 0.10 9.83 0.28
CA LYS A 171 1.45 9.70 0.85
C LYS A 171 1.60 8.45 1.70
N ALA A 172 0.55 8.01 2.39
CA ALA A 172 0.56 6.76 3.14
C ALA A 172 0.82 5.57 2.19
N ASP A 173 0.07 5.52 1.10
CA ASP A 173 0.21 4.51 0.04
C ASP A 173 1.64 4.46 -0.52
N ALA A 174 2.17 5.61 -0.98
CA ALA A 174 3.53 5.70 -1.50
C ALA A 174 4.59 5.25 -0.48
N SER A 175 4.39 5.57 0.80
CA SER A 175 5.30 5.20 1.88
C SER A 175 5.28 3.69 2.15
N TYR A 176 4.10 3.07 2.25
CA TYR A 176 3.99 1.63 2.45
C TYR A 176 4.49 0.82 1.25
N LEU A 177 4.19 1.26 0.02
CA LEU A 177 4.75 0.65 -1.20
C LEU A 177 6.28 0.76 -1.24
N GLY A 178 6.83 1.89 -0.79
CA GLY A 178 8.27 2.08 -0.60
C GLY A 178 8.85 1.10 0.43
N ALA A 179 8.21 0.95 1.58
CA ALA A 179 8.62 0.02 2.62
C ALA A 179 8.63 -1.44 2.11
N ILE A 180 7.58 -1.86 1.41
CA ILE A 180 7.47 -3.19 0.78
C ILE A 180 8.57 -3.40 -0.25
N ARG A 181 8.89 -2.39 -1.07
CA ARG A 181 9.96 -2.47 -2.07
C ARG A 181 11.33 -2.65 -1.43
N ASN A 182 11.59 -1.91 -0.35
CA ASN A 182 12.87 -1.92 0.36
C ASN A 182 13.07 -3.18 1.20
N ASN A 183 12.01 -3.70 1.81
CA ASN A 183 12.04 -4.96 2.55
C ASN A 183 10.76 -5.77 2.33
N PRO A 184 10.74 -6.66 1.31
CA PRO A 184 9.60 -7.52 1.03
C PRO A 184 9.26 -8.52 2.15
N ARG A 185 10.16 -8.72 3.12
CA ARG A 185 9.94 -9.61 4.27
C ARG A 185 9.28 -8.92 5.48
N GLN A 186 9.02 -7.61 5.39
CA GLN A 186 8.37 -6.87 6.47
C GLN A 186 6.84 -6.99 6.34
N THR A 187 6.25 -7.97 7.04
CA THR A 187 4.81 -8.26 6.98
C THR A 187 3.93 -7.06 7.36
N ASN A 188 4.38 -6.24 8.32
CA ASN A 188 3.66 -5.06 8.80
C ASN A 188 3.27 -4.10 7.66
N ALA A 189 4.13 -3.88 6.67
CA ALA A 189 3.84 -2.95 5.58
C ALA A 189 2.70 -3.46 4.67
N TYR A 190 2.62 -4.77 4.44
CA TYR A 190 1.50 -5.38 3.72
C TYR A 190 0.20 -5.26 4.50
N ARG A 191 0.24 -5.49 5.82
CA ARG A 191 -0.94 -5.34 6.69
C ARG A 191 -1.48 -3.91 6.70
N SER A 192 -0.59 -2.93 6.89
CA SER A 192 -0.97 -1.53 6.90
C SER A 192 -1.50 -1.07 5.54
N LEU A 193 -0.87 -1.49 4.44
CA LEU A 193 -1.35 -1.15 3.10
C LEU A 193 -2.69 -1.82 2.77
N PHE A 194 -2.89 -3.09 3.17
CA PHE A 194 -4.18 -3.73 3.08
C PHE A 194 -5.25 -2.94 3.85
N SER A 195 -4.98 -2.58 5.10
CA SER A 195 -5.91 -1.79 5.93
C SER A 195 -6.22 -0.41 5.32
N LEU A 196 -5.22 0.23 4.70
CA LEU A 196 -5.40 1.48 3.97
C LEU A 196 -6.40 1.29 2.81
N TYR A 197 -6.20 0.27 1.97
CA TYR A 197 -7.02 0.01 0.79
C TYR A 197 -8.42 -0.52 1.09
N SER A 198 -8.56 -1.38 2.11
CA SER A 198 -9.85 -1.96 2.49
C SER A 198 -10.70 -1.06 3.39
N GLY A 199 -10.07 -0.09 4.06
CA GLY A 199 -10.74 0.82 4.98
C GLY A 199 -10.98 2.22 4.43
N VAL A 200 -9.91 3.02 4.37
CA VAL A 200 -10.04 4.49 4.27
C VAL A 200 -9.66 5.07 2.91
N TYR A 201 -8.91 4.34 2.08
CA TYR A 201 -8.46 4.78 0.75
C TYR A 201 -9.03 3.90 -0.36
N THR A 202 -10.33 4.05 -0.59
CA THR A 202 -11.12 3.19 -1.49
C THR A 202 -10.72 3.26 -2.96
N THR A 203 -9.94 4.28 -3.38
CA THR A 203 -9.37 4.40 -4.73
C THR A 203 -8.65 3.13 -5.19
N HIS A 204 -8.01 2.41 -4.26
CA HIS A 204 -7.26 1.19 -4.53
C HIS A 204 -7.87 -0.05 -3.86
N ALA A 205 -9.17 -0.02 -3.51
CA ALA A 205 -9.83 -1.15 -2.84
C ALA A 205 -9.71 -2.45 -3.64
N TYR A 206 -9.71 -2.37 -4.98
CA TYR A 206 -9.54 -3.52 -5.87
C TYR A 206 -8.19 -4.23 -5.71
N ALA A 207 -7.16 -3.55 -5.18
CA ALA A 207 -5.82 -4.08 -5.01
C ALA A 207 -5.59 -4.70 -3.61
N ALA A 208 -6.54 -4.58 -2.68
CA ALA A 208 -6.37 -5.02 -1.29
C ALA A 208 -6.01 -6.51 -1.17
N GLU A 209 -6.75 -7.37 -1.88
CA GLU A 209 -6.49 -8.82 -1.93
C GLU A 209 -5.08 -9.13 -2.47
N ASP A 210 -4.69 -8.48 -3.57
CA ASP A 210 -3.38 -8.69 -4.21
C ASP A 210 -2.22 -8.30 -3.30
N ILE A 211 -2.39 -7.27 -2.47
CA ILE A 211 -1.39 -6.89 -1.47
C ILE A 211 -1.15 -8.01 -0.46
N LEU A 212 -2.22 -8.64 0.06
CA LEU A 212 -2.07 -9.77 0.99
C LEU A 212 -1.46 -10.99 0.30
N LYS A 213 -1.92 -11.35 -0.90
CA LYS A 213 -1.34 -12.44 -1.71
C LYS A 213 0.15 -12.24 -1.96
N LYS A 214 0.56 -11.01 -2.30
CA LYS A 214 1.97 -10.65 -2.47
C LYS A 214 2.73 -10.75 -1.14
N GLY A 215 2.13 -10.32 -0.04
CA GLY A 215 2.69 -10.45 1.30
C GLY A 215 2.97 -11.91 1.65
N ILE A 216 1.98 -12.79 1.48
CA ILE A 216 2.07 -14.24 1.69
C ILE A 216 3.17 -14.86 0.82
N LYS A 217 3.22 -14.51 -0.48
CA LYS A 217 4.26 -15.00 -1.39
C LYS A 217 5.68 -14.69 -0.90
N ASN A 218 5.90 -13.49 -0.34
CA ASN A 218 7.21 -13.10 0.19
C ASN A 218 7.45 -13.57 1.64
N ASN A 219 6.39 -13.96 2.34
CA ASN A 219 6.38 -14.33 3.75
C ASN A 219 5.49 -15.56 3.99
N PRO A 220 5.86 -16.74 3.48
CA PRO A 220 4.98 -17.91 3.49
C PRO A 220 4.67 -18.45 4.90
N GLU A 221 5.44 -18.05 5.91
CA GLU A 221 5.24 -18.41 7.32
C GLU A 221 4.49 -17.32 8.12
N ALA A 222 4.09 -16.21 7.47
CA ALA A 222 3.39 -15.11 8.12
C ALA A 222 1.90 -15.44 8.28
N LEU A 223 1.60 -16.20 9.32
CA LEU A 223 0.25 -16.60 9.72
C LEU A 223 -0.75 -15.43 9.76
N ASP A 224 -0.30 -14.26 10.21
CA ASP A 224 -1.13 -13.05 10.29
C ASP A 224 -1.66 -12.60 8.92
N LEU A 225 -0.89 -12.80 7.83
CA LEU A 225 -1.32 -12.46 6.48
C LEU A 225 -2.38 -13.43 5.94
N TYR A 226 -2.26 -14.73 6.24
CA TYR A 226 -3.28 -15.72 5.89
C TYR A 226 -4.59 -15.45 6.62
N VAL A 227 -4.54 -15.17 7.93
CA VAL A 227 -5.74 -14.83 8.72
C VAL A 227 -6.42 -13.57 8.18
N LEU A 228 -5.66 -12.54 7.82
CA LEU A 228 -6.22 -11.33 7.21
C LEU A 228 -6.88 -11.60 5.86
N LEU A 229 -6.27 -12.44 5.01
CA LEU A 229 -6.84 -12.78 3.71
C LEU A 229 -8.10 -13.64 3.87
N ALA A 230 -8.10 -14.58 4.83
CA ALA A 230 -9.26 -15.40 5.16
C ALA A 230 -10.45 -14.55 5.62
N ARG A 231 -10.23 -13.61 6.54
CA ARG A 231 -11.25 -12.64 6.98
C ARG A 231 -11.76 -11.79 5.82
N HIS A 232 -10.85 -11.32 4.95
CA HIS A 232 -11.23 -10.56 3.77
C HIS A 232 -12.15 -11.37 2.84
N TYR A 233 -11.83 -12.62 2.56
CA TYR A 233 -12.69 -13.50 1.76
C TYR A 233 -14.03 -13.78 2.44
N ARG A 234 -14.04 -14.02 3.75
CA ARG A 234 -15.28 -14.21 4.53
C ARG A 234 -16.18 -12.99 4.39
N ASP A 235 -15.64 -11.78 4.53
CA ASP A 235 -16.41 -10.53 4.44
C ASP A 235 -16.95 -10.30 3.01
N LEU A 236 -16.32 -10.88 1.98
CA LEU A 236 -16.80 -10.92 0.59
C LEU A 236 -17.77 -12.08 0.29
N GLY A 237 -18.07 -12.95 1.27
CA GLY A 237 -18.91 -14.15 1.07
C GLY A 237 -18.21 -15.29 0.31
N ARG A 238 -16.89 -15.22 0.14
CA ARG A 238 -16.05 -16.22 -0.55
C ARG A 238 -15.63 -17.32 0.44
N THR A 239 -16.62 -18.08 0.92
CA THR A 239 -16.46 -19.08 1.99
C THR A 239 -15.37 -20.12 1.71
N ALA A 240 -15.30 -20.64 0.49
CA ALA A 240 -14.34 -21.69 0.14
C ALA A 240 -12.90 -21.18 0.24
N GLU A 241 -12.63 -19.98 -0.29
CA GLU A 241 -11.31 -19.36 -0.21
C GLU A 241 -10.97 -18.95 1.22
N ALA A 242 -11.93 -18.42 1.99
CA ALA A 242 -11.74 -18.11 3.40
C ALA A 242 -11.27 -19.34 4.19
N LYS A 243 -11.95 -20.48 4.03
CA LYS A 243 -11.58 -21.73 4.69
C LYS A 243 -10.19 -22.21 4.31
N ALA A 244 -9.82 -22.12 3.03
CA ALA A 244 -8.50 -22.53 2.55
C ALA A 244 -7.37 -21.69 3.17
N GLU A 245 -7.53 -20.37 3.29
CA GLU A 245 -6.52 -19.52 3.93
C GLU A 245 -6.44 -19.75 5.44
N TYR A 246 -7.58 -20.00 6.11
CA TYR A 246 -7.57 -20.42 7.51
C TYR A 246 -6.89 -21.78 7.72
N ASP A 247 -7.08 -22.75 6.82
CA ASP A 247 -6.38 -24.04 6.88
C ASP A 247 -4.85 -23.84 6.83
N MET A 248 -4.37 -22.96 5.95
CA MET A 248 -2.96 -22.60 5.88
C MET A 248 -2.46 -21.95 7.17
N ALA A 249 -3.23 -21.02 7.74
CA ALA A 249 -2.91 -20.41 9.03
C ALA A 249 -2.83 -21.45 10.16
N ILE A 250 -3.76 -22.42 10.20
CA ILE A 250 -3.78 -23.53 11.16
C ILE A 250 -2.54 -24.42 11.02
N VAL A 251 -2.15 -24.76 9.78
CA VAL A 251 -0.94 -25.55 9.51
C VAL A 251 0.29 -24.84 10.06
N ILE A 252 0.42 -23.54 9.82
CA ILE A 252 1.54 -22.74 10.31
C ILE A 252 1.51 -22.67 11.85
N ALA A 253 0.35 -22.41 12.46
CA ALA A 253 0.18 -22.33 13.91
C ALA A 253 0.61 -23.63 14.62
N LYS A 254 0.21 -24.79 14.08
CA LYS A 254 0.60 -26.11 14.61
C LYS A 254 2.10 -26.38 14.52
N GLY A 255 2.78 -25.76 13.56
CA GLY A 255 4.24 -25.81 13.43
C GLY A 255 4.98 -24.95 14.45
N GLN A 256 4.31 -24.01 15.11
CA GLN A 256 4.91 -23.15 16.14
C GLN A 256 4.84 -23.83 17.51
N THR A 257 5.94 -23.80 18.26
CA THR A 257 6.08 -24.50 19.55
C THR A 257 6.12 -23.56 20.75
N ASN A 258 5.83 -22.27 20.55
CA ASN A 258 5.85 -21.28 21.62
C ASN A 258 4.55 -21.28 22.44
N ALA A 259 4.60 -20.74 23.67
CA ALA A 259 3.49 -20.81 24.62
C ALA A 259 2.18 -20.14 24.15
N GLY A 260 2.24 -19.22 23.18
CA GLY A 260 1.06 -18.55 22.61
C GLY A 260 0.47 -19.23 21.37
N ALA A 261 1.14 -20.25 20.82
CA ALA A 261 0.69 -20.92 19.60
C ALA A 261 -0.64 -21.66 19.78
N ALA A 262 -0.90 -22.20 20.98
CA ALA A 262 -2.15 -22.91 21.29
C ALA A 262 -3.36 -21.96 21.30
N ASP A 263 -3.22 -20.79 21.92
CA ASP A 263 -4.28 -19.77 21.97
C ASP A 263 -4.58 -19.23 20.56
N ILE A 264 -3.53 -18.90 19.79
CA ILE A 264 -3.66 -18.46 18.40
C ILE A 264 -4.36 -19.53 17.55
N LEU A 265 -4.02 -20.80 17.73
CA LEU A 265 -4.65 -21.91 17.02
C LEU A 265 -6.13 -22.04 17.38
N ALA A 266 -6.49 -21.89 18.65
CA ALA A 266 -7.88 -21.91 19.10
C ALA A 266 -8.68 -20.76 18.45
N ASP A 267 -8.18 -19.53 18.53
CA ASP A 267 -8.81 -18.34 17.95
C ASP A 267 -9.07 -18.51 16.44
N ILE A 268 -8.08 -19.01 15.70
CA ILE A 268 -8.20 -19.23 14.26
C ILE A 268 -9.23 -20.33 13.93
N THR A 269 -9.25 -21.40 14.73
CA THR A 269 -10.17 -22.52 14.51
C THR A 269 -11.61 -22.09 14.78
N ASP A 270 -11.83 -21.31 15.83
CA ASP A 270 -13.14 -20.76 16.17
C ASP A 270 -13.64 -19.81 15.07
N GLU A 271 -12.78 -18.91 14.58
CA GLU A 271 -13.13 -18.03 13.46
C GLU A 271 -13.45 -18.79 12.16
N GLN A 272 -12.75 -19.89 11.88
CA GLN A 272 -13.02 -20.72 10.72
C GLN A 272 -14.35 -21.48 10.85
N ALA A 273 -14.69 -21.95 12.06
CA ALA A 273 -15.92 -22.68 12.35
C ALA A 273 -17.18 -21.81 12.17
N ASP A 274 -17.06 -20.50 12.40
CA ASP A 274 -18.14 -19.53 12.23
C ASP A 274 -18.49 -19.25 10.75
N ILE A 275 -17.69 -19.74 9.79
CA ILE A 275 -17.98 -19.56 8.37
C ILE A 275 -19.10 -20.52 7.91
N LYS A 276 -20.28 -19.92 7.70
CA LYS A 276 -21.49 -20.56 7.15
C LYS A 276 -21.31 -21.11 5.73
#